data_AF-A0A3D2P7M1-F1
#
_entry.id   AF-A0A3D2P7M1-F1
#
_cell.length_a   1.000
_cell.length_b   1.000
_cell.length_c   1.000
_cell.angle_alpha   90.00
_cell.angle_beta   90.00
_cell.angle_gamma   90.00
#
_symmetry.space_group_name_H-M   'P 1'
#
loop_
_entity.id
_entity.type
_entity.pdbx_description
1 polymer ?
#
loop_
_entity_poly.entity_id
_entity_poly.type
_entity_poly.pdbx_seq_one_letter_code
_entity_poly.pdbx_strand_id
1 'polypeptide(L)'
;MDLRERLFSGILSKIIIVLVVFTIAYFIILRSVVVLDKRTLGLLTITILIYGIASLGLISIFVEIPLVRLLNKAERVRFKADLTVDFSSQGGDEIAHLSRAFQRVMEYFHEMAEASRQLAQGNLKVEVKPRSEKDIFAHSFQEMVYNLRSLVEEIRSGASKVAEASKSF
;
A
#
# COMPACT_ATOMS: atom_id res chain seq x y z
N MET A 1 17.06 10.92 6.94
CA MET A 1 16.71 11.41 5.60
C MET A 1 15.47 12.27 5.76
N ASP A 2 15.62 13.56 5.52
CA ASP A 2 14.85 14.62 6.15
C ASP A 2 13.43 14.77 5.56
N LEU A 3 12.42 15.00 6.39
CA LEU A 3 11.00 15.09 5.98
C LEU A 3 10.77 16.25 4.99
N ARG A 4 11.64 17.26 5.07
CA ARG A 4 11.67 18.44 4.20
C ARG A 4 12.03 18.12 2.75
N GLU A 5 12.94 17.17 2.48
CA GLU A 5 13.31 16.80 1.10
C GLU A 5 12.21 16.00 0.40
N ARG A 6 11.43 15.21 1.15
CA ARG A 6 10.27 14.48 0.61
C ARG A 6 9.11 15.40 0.22
N LEU A 7 8.89 16.49 0.96
CA LEU A 7 7.81 17.45 0.67
C LEU A 7 7.97 18.15 -0.69
N PHE A 8 9.18 18.20 -1.24
CA PHE A 8 9.48 18.88 -2.51
C PHE A 8 9.76 17.93 -3.69
N SER A 9 9.70 16.60 -3.52
CA SER A 9 10.03 15.64 -4.59
C SER A 9 8.81 14.91 -5.20
N GLY A 10 7.62 15.03 -4.61
CA GLY A 10 6.46 14.21 -4.96
C GLY A 10 5.33 14.92 -5.72
N ILE A 11 4.11 14.39 -5.61
CA ILE A 11 2.87 14.98 -6.14
C ILE A 11 2.63 16.36 -5.52
N LEU A 12 3.01 16.57 -4.26
CA LEU A 12 2.91 17.88 -3.62
C LEU A 12 3.75 18.93 -4.37
N SER A 13 4.95 18.56 -4.82
CA SER A 13 5.80 19.43 -5.63
C SER A 13 5.18 19.74 -6.99
N LYS A 14 4.61 18.74 -7.67
CA LYS A 14 3.91 18.94 -8.94
C LYS A 14 2.72 19.90 -8.78
N ILE A 15 1.94 19.75 -7.70
CA ILE A 15 0.82 20.64 -7.39
C ILE A 15 1.35 22.06 -7.07
N ILE A 16 2.39 22.19 -6.24
CA ILE A 16 2.97 23.48 -5.86
C ILE A 16 3.56 24.20 -7.08
N ILE A 17 4.35 23.52 -7.93
CA ILE A 17 4.93 24.10 -9.15
C ILE A 17 3.80 24.66 -10.03
N VAL A 18 2.75 23.88 -10.20
CA VAL A 18 1.60 24.27 -11.01
C VAL A 18 0.87 25.47 -10.38
N LEU A 19 0.61 25.46 -9.07
CA LEU A 19 0.03 26.60 -8.35
C LEU A 19 0.92 27.86 -8.41
N VAL A 20 2.24 27.71 -8.32
CA VAL A 20 3.20 28.82 -8.41
C VAL A 20 3.19 29.43 -9.81
N VAL A 21 3.24 28.61 -10.86
CA VAL A 21 3.13 29.08 -12.25
C VAL A 21 1.84 29.85 -12.46
N PHE A 22 0.72 29.35 -11.93
CA PHE A 22 -0.57 30.03 -12.00
C PHE A 22 -0.62 31.32 -11.19
N THR A 23 -0.01 31.35 -10.00
CA THR A 23 0.06 32.56 -9.16
C THR A 23 0.86 33.67 -9.84
N ILE A 24 1.97 33.31 -10.50
CA ILE A 24 2.78 34.25 -11.29
C ILE A 24 1.99 34.77 -12.48
N ALA A 25 1.29 33.91 -13.23
CA ALA A 25 0.45 34.30 -14.36
C ALA A 25 -0.68 35.26 -13.93
N TYR A 26 -1.34 34.98 -12.80
CA TYR A 26 -2.35 35.86 -12.21
C TYR A 26 -1.79 37.23 -11.89
N PHE A 27 -0.61 37.31 -11.26
CA PHE A 27 0.01 38.58 -10.88
C PHE A 27 0.41 39.44 -12.11
N ILE A 28 0.92 38.80 -13.17
CA ILE A 28 1.23 39.48 -14.45
C ILE A 28 -0.05 40.11 -15.02
N ILE A 29 -1.15 39.35 -15.06
CA ILE A 29 -2.44 39.81 -15.59
C ILE A 29 -3.00 40.94 -14.71
N LEU A 30 -2.94 40.79 -13.38
CA LEU A 30 -3.41 41.81 -12.43
C LEU A 30 -2.66 43.13 -12.64
N ARG A 31 -1.33 43.08 -12.81
CA ARG A 31 -0.52 44.28 -13.07
C ARG A 31 -0.90 44.96 -14.40
N SER A 32 -1.20 44.18 -15.44
CA SER A 32 -1.67 44.71 -16.73
C SER A 32 -3.06 45.38 -16.64
N VAL A 33 -3.91 44.96 -15.70
CA VAL A 33 -5.28 45.48 -15.50
C VAL A 33 -5.33 46.81 -14.74
N VAL A 34 -4.33 47.12 -13.91
CA VAL A 34 -4.25 48.42 -13.18
C VAL A 34 -4.19 49.62 -14.14
N VAL A 35 -3.89 49.38 -15.42
CA VAL A 35 -4.02 50.37 -16.52
C VAL A 35 -5.43 50.23 -17.12
N LEU A 36 -6.32 51.17 -16.76
CA LEU A 36 -7.79 51.09 -16.81
C LEU A 36 -8.46 50.98 -18.22
N ASP A 37 -9.28 49.95 -18.44
CA ASP A 37 -10.44 49.94 -19.38
C ASP A 37 -11.47 48.85 -18.97
N LYS A 38 -12.79 49.07 -19.16
CA LYS A 38 -13.85 48.08 -18.79
C LYS A 38 -13.70 46.73 -19.51
N ARG A 39 -12.99 46.71 -20.65
CA ARG A 39 -12.66 45.49 -21.42
C ARG A 39 -11.68 44.58 -20.68
N THR A 40 -10.79 45.11 -19.86
CA THR A 40 -9.77 44.32 -19.14
C THR A 40 -10.37 43.57 -17.94
N LEU A 41 -11.42 44.11 -17.31
CA LEU A 41 -12.19 43.44 -16.26
C LEU A 41 -12.88 42.16 -16.75
N GLY A 42 -13.43 42.18 -17.98
CA GLY A 42 -14.06 41.00 -18.58
C GLY A 42 -13.06 39.88 -18.90
N LEU A 43 -11.83 40.22 -19.29
CA LEU A 43 -10.79 39.23 -19.52
C LEU A 43 -10.31 38.60 -18.20
N LEU A 44 -10.27 39.38 -17.11
CA LEU A 44 -9.87 38.88 -15.78
C LEU A 44 -10.85 37.83 -15.24
N THR A 45 -12.16 38.03 -15.39
CA THR A 45 -13.17 37.05 -14.94
C THR A 45 -13.08 35.74 -15.72
N ILE A 46 -12.89 35.81 -17.05
CA ILE A 46 -12.68 34.64 -17.90
C ILE A 46 -11.41 33.89 -17.48
N THR A 47 -10.33 34.61 -17.20
CA THR A 47 -9.05 34.00 -16.80
C THR A 47 -9.18 33.28 -15.46
N ILE A 48 -9.85 33.89 -14.46
CA ILE A 48 -10.13 33.24 -13.16
C ILE A 48 -10.97 31.98 -13.35
N LEU A 49 -11.98 32.02 -14.22
CA LEU A 49 -12.82 30.87 -14.51
C LEU A 49 -12.01 29.73 -15.15
N ILE A 50 -11.15 30.05 -16.11
CA ILE A 50 -10.23 29.10 -16.75
C ILE A 50 -9.29 28.49 -15.71
N TYR A 51 -8.72 29.30 -14.80
CA TYR A 51 -7.87 28.80 -13.72
C TYR A 51 -8.63 27.85 -12.78
N GLY A 52 -9.87 28.20 -12.40
CA GLY A 52 -10.73 27.34 -11.59
C GLY A 52 -10.91 25.98 -12.25
N ILE A 53 -11.29 25.95 -13.52
CA ILE A 53 -11.53 24.72 -14.28
C ILE A 53 -10.23 23.92 -14.45
N ALA A 54 -9.11 24.58 -14.80
CA ALA A 54 -7.82 23.92 -14.97
C ALA A 54 -7.33 23.27 -13.67
N SER A 55 -7.49 23.95 -12.53
CA SER A 55 -7.08 23.44 -11.22
C SER A 55 -7.83 22.16 -10.82
N LEU A 56 -9.13 22.09 -11.11
CA LEU A 56 -9.94 20.90 -10.89
C LEU A 56 -9.45 19.70 -11.72
N GLY A 57 -9.20 19.91 -13.02
CA GLY A 57 -8.69 18.86 -13.90
C GLY A 57 -7.32 18.32 -13.48
N LEU A 58 -6.45 19.20 -12.98
CA LEU A 58 -5.13 18.82 -12.47
C LEU A 58 -5.21 17.94 -11.23
N ILE A 59 -6.08 18.28 -10.28
CA ILE A 59 -6.31 17.45 -9.08
C ILE A 59 -6.78 16.05 -9.50
N SER A 60 -7.72 15.96 -10.45
CA SER A 60 -8.20 14.67 -10.93
C SER A 60 -7.08 13.83 -11.55
N ILE A 61 -6.19 14.42 -12.36
CA ILE A 61 -5.11 13.70 -13.04
C ILE A 61 -4.01 13.25 -12.07
N PHE A 62 -3.58 14.12 -11.15
CA PHE A 62 -2.41 13.86 -10.31
C PHE A 62 -2.73 13.16 -8.99
N VAL A 63 -3.98 13.23 -8.52
CA VAL A 63 -4.37 12.73 -7.19
C VAL A 63 -5.48 11.70 -7.31
N GLU A 64 -6.63 12.09 -7.88
CA GLU A 64 -7.84 11.28 -7.89
C GLU A 64 -7.67 9.98 -8.69
N ILE A 65 -7.21 10.07 -9.94
CA ILE A 65 -7.06 8.91 -10.82
C ILE A 65 -6.07 7.87 -10.24
N PRO A 66 -4.85 8.23 -9.80
CA PRO A 66 -3.94 7.28 -9.16
C PRO A 66 -4.51 6.67 -7.87
N LEU A 67 -5.21 7.46 -7.04
CA LEU A 67 -5.82 6.97 -5.80
C LEU A 67 -6.96 5.99 -6.08
N VAL A 68 -7.86 6.31 -7.01
CA VAL A 68 -8.96 5.41 -7.38
C VAL A 68 -8.42 4.11 -7.97
N ARG A 69 -7.35 4.15 -8.77
CA ARG A 69 -6.70 2.92 -9.27
C ARG A 69 -6.15 2.06 -8.13
N LEU A 70 -5.52 2.68 -7.13
CA LEU A 70 -5.03 1.98 -5.95
C LEU A 70 -6.18 1.38 -5.13
N LEU A 71 -7.26 2.14 -4.95
CA LEU A 71 -8.46 1.70 -4.26
C LEU A 71 -9.09 0.49 -4.97
N ASN A 72 -9.21 0.53 -6.30
CA ASN A 72 -9.73 -0.59 -7.09
C ASN A 72 -8.84 -1.84 -7.00
N LYS A 73 -7.52 -1.69 -6.85
CA LYS A 73 -6.63 -2.83 -6.54
C LYS A 73 -6.95 -3.39 -5.15
N ALA A 74 -7.08 -2.54 -4.14
CA ALA A 74 -7.42 -2.95 -2.77
C ALA A 74 -8.83 -3.58 -2.68
N GLU A 75 -9.81 -3.08 -3.43
CA GLU A 75 -11.15 -3.68 -3.48
C GLU A 75 -11.12 -5.08 -4.10
N ARG A 76 -10.26 -5.34 -5.09
CA ARG A 76 -10.07 -6.70 -5.61
C ARG A 76 -9.57 -7.66 -4.55
N VAL A 77 -8.62 -7.22 -3.71
CA VAL A 77 -8.19 -7.99 -2.53
C VAL A 77 -9.37 -8.25 -1.59
N ARG A 78 -10.17 -7.21 -1.27
CA ARG A 78 -11.34 -7.33 -0.39
C ARG A 78 -12.37 -8.33 -0.91
N PHE A 79 -12.71 -8.28 -2.19
CA PHE A 79 -13.79 -9.09 -2.75
C PHE A 79 -13.36 -10.50 -3.17
N LYS A 80 -12.12 -10.67 -3.64
CA LYS A 80 -11.64 -11.94 -4.19
C LYS A 80 -10.65 -12.67 -3.29
N ALA A 81 -10.23 -12.08 -2.18
CA ALA A 81 -9.14 -12.56 -1.34
C ALA A 81 -7.85 -12.86 -2.13
N ASP A 82 -7.65 -12.14 -3.24
CA ASP A 82 -6.54 -12.35 -4.14
C ASP A 82 -5.31 -11.59 -3.65
N LEU A 83 -4.35 -12.32 -3.07
CA LEU A 83 -3.09 -11.76 -2.58
C LEU A 83 -2.04 -11.56 -3.69
N THR A 84 -2.33 -11.96 -4.93
CA THR A 84 -1.40 -11.85 -6.07
C THR A 84 -1.53 -10.53 -6.84
N VAL A 85 -2.46 -9.67 -6.40
CA VAL A 85 -2.64 -8.34 -7.00
C VAL A 85 -1.37 -7.52 -6.87
N ASP A 86 -0.82 -7.09 -8.00
CA ASP A 86 0.39 -6.28 -8.04
C ASP A 86 0.09 -4.81 -7.73
N PHE A 87 0.67 -4.32 -6.63
CA PHE A 87 0.69 -2.93 -6.19
C PHE A 87 1.99 -2.22 -6.57
N SER A 88 2.81 -2.78 -7.45
CA SER A 88 3.92 -2.05 -8.07
C SER A 88 3.35 -0.80 -8.77
N SER A 89 4.01 0.32 -8.49
CA SER A 89 3.66 1.61 -9.08
C SER A 89 4.94 2.25 -9.58
N GLN A 90 4.92 2.64 -10.86
CA GLN A 90 5.99 3.39 -11.49
C GLN A 90 5.88 4.84 -11.03
N GLY A 91 6.92 5.34 -10.35
CA GLY A 91 6.93 6.71 -9.83
C GLY A 91 7.72 6.87 -8.53
N GLY A 92 8.17 8.09 -8.30
CA GLY A 92 8.91 8.52 -7.10
C GLY A 92 8.07 9.34 -6.12
N ASP A 93 6.75 9.40 -6.30
CA ASP A 93 5.86 10.22 -5.48
C ASP A 93 5.24 9.44 -4.31
N GLU A 94 4.48 10.17 -3.48
CA GLU A 94 3.87 9.69 -2.25
C GLU A 94 2.86 8.56 -2.53
N ILE A 95 2.15 8.59 -3.65
CA ILE A 95 1.21 7.53 -4.05
C ILE A 95 1.98 6.27 -4.45
N ALA A 96 3.08 6.41 -5.17
CA ALA A 96 3.96 5.28 -5.46
C ALA A 96 4.59 4.70 -4.18
N HIS A 97 4.94 5.54 -3.21
CA HIS A 97 5.43 5.11 -1.90
C HIS A 97 4.37 4.32 -1.13
N LEU A 98 3.13 4.82 -1.09
CA LEU A 98 2.00 4.15 -0.47
C LEU A 98 1.72 2.80 -1.13
N SER A 99 1.69 2.76 -2.47
CA SER A 99 1.49 1.54 -3.25
C SER A 99 2.55 0.48 -2.94
N ARG A 100 3.83 0.87 -2.88
CA ARG A 100 4.94 -0.03 -2.49
C ARG A 100 4.88 -0.48 -1.02
N ALA A 101 4.34 0.33 -0.12
CA ALA A 101 4.12 -0.07 1.26
C ALA A 101 3.01 -1.12 1.34
N PHE A 102 1.91 -0.91 0.61
CA PHE A 102 0.81 -1.87 0.53
C PHE A 102 1.26 -3.20 -0.12
N GLN A 103 2.07 -3.14 -1.18
CA GLN A 103 2.69 -4.32 -1.80
C GLN A 103 3.40 -5.21 -0.77
N ARG A 104 4.24 -4.62 0.10
CA ARG A 104 4.98 -5.35 1.13
C ARG A 104 4.08 -5.99 2.20
N VAL A 105 2.92 -5.39 2.46
CA VAL A 105 1.89 -5.98 3.34
C VAL A 105 1.23 -7.18 2.66
N MET A 106 0.92 -7.07 1.37
CA MET A 106 0.34 -8.18 0.60
C MET A 106 1.30 -9.36 0.47
N GLU A 107 2.57 -9.09 0.19
CA GLU A 107 3.65 -10.11 0.13
C GLU A 107 3.76 -10.87 1.45
N TYR A 108 3.71 -10.16 2.59
CA TYR A 108 3.72 -10.78 3.91
C TYR A 108 2.54 -11.74 4.10
N PHE A 109 1.33 -11.29 3.79
CA PHE A 109 0.16 -12.16 3.90
C PHE A 109 0.22 -13.35 2.94
N HIS A 110 0.79 -13.18 1.75
CA HIS A 110 0.99 -14.26 0.79
C HIS A 110 1.97 -15.31 1.32
N GLU A 111 3.12 -14.90 1.87
CA GLU A 111 4.08 -15.80 2.53
C GLU A 111 3.42 -16.59 3.66
N MET A 112 2.63 -15.93 4.50
CA MET A 112 1.92 -16.58 5.61
C MET A 112 0.83 -17.54 5.14
N ALA A 113 0.11 -17.20 4.07
CA ALA A 113 -0.90 -18.06 3.47
C ALA A 113 -0.25 -19.34 2.88
N GLU A 114 0.90 -19.20 2.24
CA GLU A 114 1.63 -20.34 1.68
C GLU A 114 2.22 -21.23 2.78
N ALA A 115 2.78 -20.64 3.84
CA ALA A 115 3.24 -21.39 5.01
C ALA A 115 2.08 -22.18 5.67
N SER A 116 0.91 -21.54 5.79
CA SER A 116 -0.30 -22.18 6.32
C SER A 116 -0.80 -23.31 5.42
N ARG A 117 -0.72 -23.14 4.09
CA ARG A 117 -1.06 -24.20 3.12
C ARG A 117 -0.14 -25.41 3.28
N GLN A 118 1.17 -25.19 3.38
CA GLN A 118 2.13 -26.27 3.62
C GLN A 118 1.85 -26.99 4.94
N LEU A 119 1.57 -26.23 6.01
CA LEU A 119 1.21 -26.79 7.30
C LEU A 119 -0.06 -27.66 7.20
N ALA A 120 -1.11 -27.18 6.54
CA ALA A 120 -2.35 -27.91 6.32
C ALA A 120 -2.16 -29.19 5.49
N GLN A 121 -1.14 -29.24 4.63
CA GLN A 121 -0.74 -30.45 3.89
C GLN A 121 0.08 -31.43 4.74
N GLY A 122 0.27 -31.16 6.03
CA GLY A 122 1.03 -32.00 6.95
C GLY A 122 2.53 -31.72 6.95
N ASN A 123 3.01 -30.69 6.23
CA ASN A 123 4.40 -30.27 6.31
C ASN A 123 4.65 -29.52 7.63
N LEU A 124 4.88 -30.27 8.70
CA LEU A 124 5.24 -29.70 9.99
C LEU A 124 6.64 -29.07 9.99
N LYS A 125 7.46 -29.22 8.93
CA LYS A 125 8.80 -28.61 8.84
C LYS A 125 8.80 -27.18 8.33
N VAL A 126 7.64 -26.62 8.01
CA VAL A 126 7.53 -25.22 7.60
C VAL A 126 8.09 -24.29 8.69
N GLU A 127 8.84 -23.27 8.27
CA GLU A 127 9.43 -22.27 9.15
C GLU A 127 9.05 -20.87 8.66
N VAL A 128 8.52 -20.06 9.58
CA VAL A 128 8.25 -18.64 9.37
C VAL A 128 9.17 -17.86 10.29
N LYS A 129 9.81 -16.81 9.79
CA LYS A 129 10.67 -15.91 10.58
C LYS A 129 9.91 -14.63 10.92
N PRO A 130 9.72 -14.30 12.22
CA PRO A 130 9.14 -13.04 12.63
C PRO A 130 9.90 -11.86 12.05
N ARG A 131 9.17 -10.88 11.49
CA ARG A 131 9.78 -9.67 10.93
C ARG A 131 10.18 -8.65 12.01
N SER A 132 9.61 -8.78 13.20
CA SER A 132 9.95 -7.97 14.38
C SER A 132 9.45 -8.66 15.65
N GLU A 133 9.89 -8.19 16.82
CA GLU A 133 9.39 -8.61 18.13
C GLU A 133 7.87 -8.41 18.32
N LYS A 134 7.24 -7.58 17.47
CA LYS A 134 5.79 -7.30 17.53
C LYS A 134 5.00 -8.09 16.50
N ASP A 135 5.64 -9.02 15.79
CA ASP A 135 5.01 -9.81 14.73
C ASP A 135 4.18 -10.96 15.33
N ILE A 136 3.01 -10.62 15.86
CA ILE A 136 2.12 -11.55 16.56
C ILE A 136 1.77 -12.75 15.65
N PHE A 137 1.53 -12.53 14.36
CA PHE A 137 1.12 -13.61 13.47
C PHE A 137 2.26 -14.62 13.27
N ALA A 138 3.48 -14.17 12.97
CA ALA A 138 4.61 -15.08 12.83
C ALA A 138 4.89 -15.86 14.13
N HIS A 139 4.84 -15.19 15.29
CA HIS A 139 5.03 -15.84 16.58
C HIS A 139 3.96 -16.91 16.88
N SER A 140 2.67 -16.57 16.72
CA SER A 140 1.58 -17.53 16.93
C SER A 140 1.63 -18.69 15.93
N PHE A 141 2.08 -18.44 14.69
CA PHE A 141 2.26 -19.50 13.70
C PHE A 141 3.37 -20.48 14.12
N GLN A 142 4.50 -19.97 14.61
CA GLN A 142 5.58 -20.81 15.13
C GLN A 142 5.12 -21.68 16.31
N GLU A 143 4.37 -21.09 17.24
CA GLU A 143 3.79 -21.80 18.39
C GLU A 143 2.83 -22.91 17.94
N MET A 144 1.97 -22.63 16.97
CA MET A 144 1.08 -23.63 16.38
C MET A 144 1.85 -24.81 15.77
N VAL A 145 2.90 -24.55 14.98
CA VAL A 145 3.75 -25.60 14.40
C VAL A 145 4.45 -26.42 15.49
N TYR A 146 4.96 -25.77 16.52
CA TYR A 146 5.58 -26.43 17.67
C TYR A 146 4.60 -27.39 18.36
N ASN A 147 3.39 -26.91 18.69
CA ASN A 147 2.38 -27.72 19.36
C ASN A 147 1.95 -28.92 18.51
N LEU A 148 1.76 -28.74 17.21
CA LEU A 148 1.43 -29.84 16.30
C LEU A 148 2.53 -30.91 16.24
N ARG A 149 3.81 -30.51 16.22
CA ARG A 149 4.95 -31.45 16.28
C ARG A 149 4.94 -32.25 17.57
N SER A 150 4.75 -31.59 18.71
CA SER A 150 4.69 -32.25 20.03
C SER A 150 3.57 -33.27 20.10
N LEU A 151 2.36 -32.93 19.63
CA LEU A 151 1.23 -33.86 19.59
C LEU A 151 1.52 -35.12 18.74
N VAL A 152 2.16 -34.97 17.59
CA VAL A 152 2.53 -36.11 16.74
C VAL A 152 3.55 -37.02 17.44
N GLU A 153 4.52 -36.43 18.15
CA GLU A 153 5.51 -37.20 18.90
C GLU A 153 4.88 -37.94 20.09
N GLU A 154 3.94 -37.32 20.81
CA GLU A 154 3.19 -37.97 21.88
C GLU A 154 2.38 -39.17 21.38
N ILE A 155 1.68 -39.02 20.25
CA ILE A 155 0.93 -40.12 19.61
C ILE A 155 1.88 -41.25 19.22
N ARG A 156 3.03 -40.93 18.62
CA ARG A 156 4.04 -41.93 18.23
C ARG A 156 4.59 -42.69 19.44
N SER A 157 4.90 -41.97 20.52
CA SER A 157 5.36 -42.55 21.77
C SER A 157 4.30 -43.47 22.39
N GLY A 158 3.04 -43.03 22.44
CA GLY A 158 1.91 -43.84 22.90
C GLY A 158 1.72 -45.11 22.08
N ALA A 159 1.75 -45.00 20.74
CA ALA A 159 1.66 -46.15 19.85
C ALA A 159 2.82 -47.13 20.04
N SER A 160 4.04 -46.63 20.25
CA SER A 160 5.22 -47.46 20.54
C SER A 160 5.05 -48.24 21.85
N LYS A 161 4.57 -47.59 22.91
CA LYS A 161 4.31 -48.23 24.21
C LYS A 161 3.25 -49.33 24.10
N VAL A 162 2.17 -49.08 23.35
CA VAL A 162 1.13 -50.08 23.10
C VAL A 162 1.69 -51.27 22.31
N ALA A 163 2.46 -51.01 21.25
CA ALA A 163 3.08 -52.06 20.43
C ALA A 163 4.09 -52.92 21.23
N GLU A 164 4.82 -52.32 22.16
CA GLU A 164 5.73 -53.03 23.05
C GLU A 164 4.97 -53.91 24.07
N ALA A 165 3.91 -53.40 24.67
CA ALA A 165 3.04 -54.17 25.56
C ALA A 165 2.39 -55.37 24.86
N SER A 166 1.94 -55.21 23.60
CA SER A 166 1.40 -56.30 22.79
C SER A 166 2.42 -57.39 22.44
N LYS A 167 3.72 -57.11 22.48
CA LYS A 167 4.77 -58.12 22.29
C LYS A 167 5.12 -58.89 23.57
N SER A 168 4.74 -58.34 24.73
CA SER A 168 5.02 -58.94 26.04
C SER A 168 3.90 -59.84 26.55
N PHE A 169 2.76 -59.90 25.86
CA PHE A 169 1.65 -60.82 26.07
C PHE A 169 1.68 -61.93 25.01
#